data_AF-A0A3B8TRC5-F1
#
_entry.id   AF-A0A3B8TRC5-F1
#
_cell.length_a   1.000
_cell.length_b   1.000
_cell.length_c   1.000
_cell.angle_alpha   90.00
_cell.angle_beta   90.00
_cell.angle_gamma   90.00
#
_symmetry.space_group_name_H-M   'P 1'
#
loop_
_entity.id
_entity.type
_entity.pdbx_description
1 polymer ?
#
loop_
_entity_poly.entity_id
_entity_poly.type
_entity_poly.pdbx_seq_one_letter_code
_entity_poly.pdbx_strand_id
1 'polypeptide(L)'
;MPSVVSRLKTYTASFVYLDEVLAWYSDATVFTKVNHIPRKEGSSGYTWLKLIGLGWRIILNYTSIPHRLMVYGGLALLIGTISFGYDWLYHCAMGLLPIVNMPVDILVSFTLSLLMVGLGFIGSFQCKKGMECDSKGTGYHIKLK
;
A
#
# COMPACT_ATOMS: atom_id res chain seq x y z
N MET A 1 -36.23 1.78 -5.65
CA MET A 1 -34.75 1.79 -5.54
C MET A 1 -34.20 0.37 -5.74
N PRO A 2 -33.94 -0.09 -6.99
CA PRO A 2 -33.39 -1.43 -7.27
C PRO A 2 -31.94 -1.44 -7.78
N SER A 3 -31.22 -0.31 -7.79
CA SER A 3 -29.99 -0.13 -8.58
C SER A 3 -28.71 -0.76 -8.03
N VAL A 4 -28.60 -0.99 -6.72
CA VAL A 4 -27.37 -1.54 -6.09
C VAL A 4 -27.34 -3.07 -6.13
N VAL A 5 -28.50 -3.70 -5.93
CA VAL A 5 -28.63 -5.17 -5.85
C VAL A 5 -28.32 -5.84 -7.19
N SER A 6 -28.71 -5.22 -8.31
CA SER A 6 -28.41 -5.76 -9.64
C SER A 6 -26.92 -5.68 -9.99
N ARG A 7 -26.19 -4.69 -9.45
CA ARG A 7 -24.74 -4.50 -9.69
C ARG A 7 -23.89 -5.47 -8.88
N LEU A 8 -24.34 -5.83 -7.68
CA LEU A 8 -23.67 -6.81 -6.82
C LEU A 8 -23.70 -8.25 -7.38
N LYS A 9 -24.71 -8.59 -8.19
CA LYS A 9 -24.84 -9.95 -8.78
C LYS A 9 -23.73 -10.29 -9.79
N THR A 10 -23.07 -9.30 -10.36
CA THR A 10 -22.03 -9.50 -11.37
C THR A 10 -20.62 -9.52 -10.76
N TYR A 11 -20.48 -9.16 -9.48
CA TYR A 11 -19.18 -9.02 -8.82
C TYR A 11 -18.80 -10.28 -8.04
N THR A 12 -18.15 -11.22 -8.72
CA THR A 12 -17.54 -12.41 -8.10
C THR A 12 -16.12 -12.08 -7.68
N ALA A 13 -15.93 -11.54 -6.48
CA ALA A 13 -14.62 -11.44 -5.84
C ALA A 13 -14.58 -12.31 -4.58
N SER A 14 -13.50 -13.10 -4.43
CA SER A 14 -13.38 -14.17 -3.42
C SER A 14 -13.26 -13.64 -1.97
N PHE A 15 -12.92 -12.36 -1.80
CA PHE A 15 -12.92 -11.66 -0.51
C PHE A 15 -13.43 -10.24 -0.74
N VAL A 16 -14.64 -9.96 -0.28
CA VAL A 16 -15.26 -8.63 -0.36
C VAL A 16 -15.40 -8.08 1.05
N TYR A 17 -14.65 -7.02 1.35
CA TYR A 17 -14.88 -6.25 2.56
C TYR A 17 -16.10 -5.35 2.34
N LEU A 18 -17.14 -5.57 3.13
CA LEU A 18 -18.43 -4.88 2.98
C LEU A 18 -18.28 -3.35 3.09
N ASP A 19 -17.41 -2.89 3.99
CA ASP A 19 -17.16 -1.47 4.23
C ASP A 19 -16.61 -0.76 2.97
N GLU A 20 -15.69 -1.42 2.26
CA GLU A 20 -15.05 -0.88 1.05
C GLU A 20 -16.02 -0.85 -0.14
N VAL A 21 -16.82 -1.92 -0.32
CA VAL A 21 -17.85 -1.95 -1.38
C VAL A 21 -18.94 -0.94 -1.11
N LEU A 22 -19.35 -0.76 0.15
CA LEU A 22 -20.30 0.30 0.50
C LEU A 22 -19.70 1.68 0.24
N ALA A 23 -18.41 1.90 0.52
CA ALA A 23 -17.72 3.16 0.22
C ALA A 23 -17.65 3.48 -1.29
N TRP A 24 -17.52 2.48 -2.16
CA TRP A 24 -17.47 2.71 -3.62
C TRP A 24 -18.84 2.98 -4.25
N TYR A 25 -19.91 2.39 -3.70
CA TYR A 25 -21.25 2.48 -4.29
C TYR A 25 -22.21 3.43 -3.55
N SER A 26 -21.83 3.97 -2.38
CA SER A 26 -22.66 4.91 -1.63
C SER A 26 -22.04 6.30 -1.62
N ASP A 27 -22.77 7.27 -2.18
CA ASP A 27 -22.38 8.69 -2.23
C ASP A 27 -22.65 9.41 -0.89
N ALA A 28 -23.57 8.87 -0.08
CA ALA A 28 -23.97 9.44 1.21
C ALA A 28 -24.22 8.34 2.25
N THR A 29 -23.29 8.18 3.19
CA THR A 29 -23.42 7.25 4.33
C THR A 29 -23.89 8.02 5.56
N VAL A 30 -25.06 7.66 6.09
CA VAL A 30 -25.57 8.22 7.35
C VAL A 30 -25.48 7.17 8.44
N PHE A 31 -24.74 7.48 9.50
CA PHE A 31 -24.63 6.62 10.69
C PHE A 31 -25.79 6.92 11.64
N THR A 32 -26.72 5.98 11.77
CA THR A 32 -27.79 6.05 12.77
C THR A 32 -27.35 5.33 14.05
N LYS A 33 -27.53 5.99 15.19
CA LYS A 33 -27.24 5.41 16.50
C LYS A 33 -28.29 4.37 16.84
N VAL A 34 -27.94 3.10 16.71
CA VAL A 34 -28.77 1.98 17.15
C VAL A 34 -28.47 1.64 18.61
N ASN A 35 -29.50 1.25 19.34
CA ASN A 35 -29.36 0.92 20.76
C ASN A 35 -28.78 -0.50 20.90
N HIS A 36 -27.50 -0.58 21.27
CA HIS A 36 -26.83 -1.86 21.48
C HIS A 36 -27.08 -2.36 22.91
N ILE A 37 -28.00 -3.30 23.03
CA ILE A 37 -28.28 -3.99 24.29
C ILE A 37 -27.11 -4.93 24.60
N PRO A 38 -26.59 -4.97 25.84
CA PRO A 38 -25.54 -5.92 26.20
C PRO A 38 -26.00 -7.36 25.94
N ARG A 39 -25.16 -8.13 25.22
CA ARG A 39 -25.45 -9.55 24.94
C ARG A 39 -25.53 -10.34 26.24
N LYS A 40 -26.55 -11.19 26.36
CA LYS A 40 -26.74 -12.11 27.50
C LYS A 40 -25.69 -13.24 27.54
N GLU A 41 -25.12 -13.61 26.39
CA GLU A 41 -24.17 -14.73 26.23
C GLU A 41 -23.22 -14.45 25.04
N GLY A 42 -21.95 -14.88 25.18
CA GLY A 42 -20.94 -14.89 24.11
C GLY A 42 -19.84 -13.82 24.20
N SER A 43 -18.58 -14.25 24.17
CA SER A 43 -17.43 -13.36 24.00
C SER A 43 -17.30 -12.92 22.54
N SER A 44 -16.81 -11.70 22.31
CA SER A 44 -16.46 -11.24 20.96
C SER A 44 -15.40 -12.17 20.37
N GLY A 45 -15.77 -12.95 19.34
CA GLY A 45 -14.85 -13.88 18.65
C GLY A 45 -13.69 -13.20 17.89
N TYR A 46 -13.68 -11.86 17.87
CA TYR A 46 -12.59 -11.03 17.41
C TYR A 46 -11.63 -10.75 18.56
N THR A 47 -10.61 -11.59 18.68
CA THR A 47 -9.41 -11.26 19.46
C THR A 47 -8.75 -10.01 18.88
N TRP A 48 -8.12 -9.18 19.72
CA TRP A 48 -7.41 -7.96 19.30
C TRP A 48 -6.44 -8.21 18.12
N LEU A 49 -5.73 -9.36 18.14
CA LEU A 49 -4.85 -9.80 17.06
C LEU A 49 -5.57 -10.06 15.73
N LYS A 50 -6.78 -10.65 15.77
CA LYS A 50 -7.60 -10.87 14.55
C LYS A 50 -8.06 -9.55 13.96
N LEU A 51 -8.31 -8.54 14.79
CA LEU A 51 -8.74 -7.21 14.34
C LEU A 51 -7.59 -6.46 13.65
N ILE A 52 -6.37 -6.53 14.21
CA ILE A 52 -5.17 -5.97 13.56
C ILE A 52 -4.88 -6.69 12.24
N GLY A 53 -4.98 -8.03 12.22
CA GLY A 53 -4.80 -8.82 11.00
C GLY A 53 -5.81 -8.47 9.90
N LEU A 54 -7.06 -8.16 10.29
CA LEU A 54 -8.09 -7.67 9.38
C LEU A 54 -7.70 -6.31 8.78
N GLY A 55 -7.30 -5.35 9.62
CA GLY A 55 -6.85 -4.03 9.19
C GLY A 55 -5.64 -4.10 8.25
N TRP A 56 -4.65 -4.93 8.57
CA TRP A 56 -3.46 -5.11 7.72
C TRP A 56 -3.80 -5.69 6.34
N ARG A 57 -4.73 -6.65 6.29
CA ARG A 57 -5.21 -7.21 5.01
C ARG A 57 -5.91 -6.16 4.15
N ILE A 58 -6.69 -5.27 4.74
CA ILE A 58 -7.36 -4.17 4.02
C ILE A 58 -6.31 -3.19 3.48
N ILE A 59 -5.38 -2.75 4.33
CA ILE A 59 -4.28 -1.84 3.95
C ILE A 59 -3.45 -2.42 2.79
N LEU A 60 -3.07 -3.70 2.86
CA LEU A 60 -2.26 -4.34 1.83
C LEU A 60 -3.01 -4.56 0.50
N ASN A 61 -4.31 -4.90 0.54
CA ASN A 61 -5.06 -5.21 -0.68
C ASN A 61 -5.60 -3.98 -1.41
N TYR A 62 -5.99 -2.94 -0.68
CA TYR A 62 -6.75 -1.82 -1.27
C TYR A 62 -5.97 -0.51 -1.29
N THR A 63 -4.80 -0.44 -0.66
CA THR A 63 -4.09 0.81 -0.48
C THR A 63 -2.76 0.87 -1.21
N SER A 64 -2.44 2.05 -1.74
CA SER A 64 -1.20 2.35 -2.47
C SER A 64 -0.03 2.78 -1.56
N ILE A 65 -0.24 2.76 -0.26
CA ILE A 65 0.72 3.18 0.76
C ILE A 65 1.99 2.30 0.79
N PRO A 66 1.95 0.94 0.74
CA PRO A 66 3.17 0.15 0.94
C PRO A 66 4.21 0.40 -0.15
N HIS A 67 3.79 0.54 -1.41
CA HIS A 67 4.73 0.80 -2.50
C HIS A 67 5.27 2.23 -2.48
N ARG A 68 4.47 3.22 -2.07
CA ARG A 68 4.94 4.60 -1.89
C ARG A 68 5.98 4.69 -0.76
N LEU A 69 5.74 3.97 0.34
CA LEU A 69 6.69 3.90 1.45
C LEU A 69 8.04 3.31 1.00
N MET A 70 8.03 2.28 0.15
CA MET A 70 9.27 1.71 -0.40
C MET A 70 10.07 2.71 -1.26
N VAL A 71 9.42 3.55 -2.07
CA VAL A 71 10.11 4.59 -2.85
C VAL A 71 10.75 5.63 -1.93
N TYR A 72 9.97 6.18 -0.98
CA TYR A 72 10.49 7.20 -0.06
C TYR A 72 11.60 6.64 0.86
N GLY A 73 11.43 5.40 1.34
CA GLY A 73 12.44 4.71 2.13
C GLY A 73 13.72 4.45 1.34
N GLY A 74 13.61 3.97 0.10
CA GLY A 74 14.76 3.76 -0.77
C GLY A 74 15.50 5.05 -1.13
N LEU A 75 14.77 6.16 -1.34
CA LEU A 75 15.37 7.48 -1.57
C LEU A 75 16.11 8.01 -0.33
N ALA A 76 15.54 7.85 0.87
CA ALA A 76 16.18 8.25 2.11
C ALA A 76 17.47 7.47 2.36
N LEU A 77 17.45 6.14 2.11
CA LEU A 77 18.63 5.30 2.21
C LEU A 77 19.69 5.67 1.18
N LEU A 78 19.29 6.02 -0.05
CA LEU A 78 20.21 6.48 -1.08
C LEU A 78 20.99 7.74 -0.63
N ILE A 79 20.29 8.73 -0.08
CA ILE A 79 20.90 9.96 0.45
C ILE A 79 21.86 9.63 1.60
N GLY A 80 21.46 8.70 2.49
CA GLY A 80 22.32 8.21 3.57
C GLY A 80 23.61 7.58 3.04
N THR A 81 23.51 6.63 2.09
CA THR A 81 24.69 5.96 1.51
C THR A 81 25.63 6.90 0.78
N ILE A 82 25.12 7.94 0.10
CA ILE A 82 25.96 8.98 -0.51
C ILE A 82 26.72 9.77 0.57
N SER A 83 26.05 10.12 1.66
CA SER A 83 26.67 10.86 2.77
C SER A 83 27.78 10.06 3.44
N PHE A 84 27.54 8.77 3.73
CA PHE A 84 28.55 7.85 4.26
C PHE A 84 29.70 7.60 3.25
N GLY A 85 29.37 7.50 1.96
CA GLY A 85 30.37 7.36 0.90
C GLY A 85 31.30 8.58 0.78
N TYR A 86 30.76 9.78 0.98
CA TYR A 86 31.56 11.02 0.97
C TYR A 86 32.51 11.10 2.15
N ASP A 87 32.04 10.79 3.37
CA ASP A 87 32.87 10.75 4.57
C ASP A 87 34.02 9.73 4.43
N TRP A 88 33.71 8.56 3.86
CA TRP A 88 34.72 7.55 3.55
C TRP A 88 35.76 8.05 2.55
N LEU A 89 35.34 8.71 1.46
CA LEU A 89 36.25 9.27 0.46
C LEU A 89 37.18 10.34 1.06
N TYR A 90 36.65 11.19 1.94
CA TYR A 90 37.41 12.22 2.66
C TYR A 90 38.47 11.60 3.58
N HIS A 91 38.11 10.59 4.39
CA HIS A 91 39.05 9.89 5.26
C HIS A 91 40.10 9.08 4.48
N CYS A 92 39.73 8.53 3.32
CA CYS A 92 40.68 7.84 2.42
C CYS A 92 41.72 8.82 1.86
N ALA A 93 41.33 10.04 1.51
CA ALA A 93 42.24 11.06 0.96
C ALA A 93 43.28 11.57 1.99
N MET A 94 42.94 11.54 3.29
CA MET A 94 43.85 11.91 4.38
C MET A 94 44.83 10.80 4.79
N GLY A 95 44.73 9.60 4.20
CA GLY A 95 45.64 8.49 4.46
C GLY A 95 45.57 7.93 5.88
N LEU A 96 44.48 8.19 6.62
CA LEU A 96 44.42 7.98 8.07
C LEU A 96 43.96 6.57 8.50
N LEU A 97 43.59 5.66 7.59
CA LEU A 97 42.98 4.37 7.96
C LEU A 97 43.30 3.22 6.96
N PRO A 98 43.59 1.99 7.44
CA PRO A 98 43.52 0.78 6.62
C PRO A 98 42.06 0.31 6.53
N ILE A 99 41.31 0.86 5.57
CA ILE A 99 39.87 0.62 5.43
C ILE A 99 39.63 -0.58 4.50
N VAL A 100 39.89 -1.79 4.97
CA VAL A 100 39.88 -2.97 4.08
C VAL A 100 38.47 -3.44 3.64
N ASN A 101 37.37 -3.02 4.30
CA ASN A 101 36.03 -3.55 4.00
C ASN A 101 34.88 -2.52 3.85
N MET A 102 34.99 -1.29 4.38
CA MET A 102 33.91 -0.29 4.29
C MET A 102 33.37 -0.01 2.87
N PRO A 103 34.20 0.03 1.79
CA PRO A 103 33.64 0.29 0.45
C PRO A 103 32.66 -0.80 -0.01
N VAL A 104 32.83 -2.04 0.43
CA VAL A 104 31.93 -3.15 0.07
C VAL A 104 30.56 -2.95 0.71
N ASP A 105 30.52 -2.60 1.99
CA ASP A 105 29.27 -2.37 2.72
C ASP A 105 28.49 -1.18 2.15
N ILE A 106 29.20 -0.10 1.77
CA ILE A 106 28.62 1.08 1.13
C ILE A 106 28.03 0.71 -0.24
N LEU A 107 28.73 -0.10 -1.04
CA LEU A 107 28.27 -0.54 -2.36
C LEU A 107 27.04 -1.46 -2.27
N VAL A 108 27.02 -2.39 -1.32
CA VAL A 108 25.86 -3.28 -1.07
C VAL A 108 24.65 -2.46 -0.63
N SER A 109 24.84 -1.51 0.28
CA SER A 109 23.77 -0.63 0.78
C SER A 109 23.21 0.27 -0.33
N PHE A 110 24.09 0.77 -1.21
CA PHE A 110 23.70 1.56 -2.38
C PHE A 110 22.85 0.72 -3.36
N THR A 111 23.28 -0.51 -3.63
CA THR A 111 22.56 -1.44 -4.51
C THR A 111 21.18 -1.80 -3.95
N LEU A 112 21.08 -2.06 -2.64
CA LEU A 112 19.82 -2.35 -1.97
C LEU A 112 18.85 -1.15 -2.02
N SER A 113 19.37 0.07 -1.86
CA SER A 113 18.59 1.30 -1.97
C SER A 113 17.99 1.47 -3.37
N LEU A 114 18.78 1.24 -4.43
CA LEU A 114 18.30 1.25 -5.81
C LEU A 114 17.21 0.19 -6.05
N LEU A 115 17.40 -1.01 -5.50
CA LEU A 115 16.46 -2.12 -5.66
C LEU A 115 15.11 -1.81 -4.99
N MET A 116 15.11 -1.22 -3.80
CA MET A 116 13.87 -0.77 -3.13
C MET A 116 13.16 0.32 -3.94
N VAL A 117 13.89 1.30 -4.47
CA VAL A 117 13.29 2.35 -5.33
C VAL A 117 12.69 1.74 -6.59
N GLY A 118 13.40 0.81 -7.24
CA GLY A 118 12.93 0.11 -8.44
C GLY A 118 11.62 -0.67 -8.20
N LEU A 119 11.54 -1.43 -7.10
CA LEU A 119 10.32 -2.14 -6.71
C LEU A 119 9.15 -1.19 -6.44
N GLY A 120 9.41 -0.05 -5.79
CA GLY A 120 8.41 0.97 -5.54
C GLY A 120 7.85 1.60 -6.83
N PHE A 121 8.72 1.85 -7.82
CA PHE A 121 8.29 2.32 -9.14
C PHE A 121 7.40 1.29 -9.85
N ILE A 122 7.80 0.02 -9.89
CA ILE A 122 7.00 -1.06 -10.51
C ILE A 122 5.61 -1.14 -9.85
N GLY A 123 5.55 -1.04 -8.52
CA GLY A 123 4.28 -1.02 -7.78
C GLY A 123 3.37 0.15 -8.20
N SER A 124 3.93 1.34 -8.41
CA SER A 124 3.16 2.52 -8.86
C SER A 124 2.59 2.36 -10.27
N PHE A 125 3.32 1.68 -11.17
CA PHE A 125 2.86 1.40 -12.54
C PHE A 125 1.70 0.42 -12.57
N GLN A 126 1.74 -0.64 -11.76
CA GLN A 126 0.65 -1.61 -11.68
C GLN A 126 -0.63 -0.95 -11.15
N CYS A 127 -0.51 -0.10 -10.13
CA CYS A 127 -1.63 0.64 -9.58
C CYS A 127 -2.28 1.57 -10.62
N LYS A 128 -1.48 2.33 -11.40
CA LYS A 128 -2.00 3.18 -12.48
C LYS A 128 -2.77 2.38 -13.54
N LYS A 129 -2.22 1.26 -14.00
CA LYS A 129 -2.91 0.37 -14.96
C LYS A 129 -4.22 -0.19 -14.41
N GLY A 130 -4.26 -0.55 -13.13
CA GLY A 130 -5.49 -1.00 -12.46
C GLY A 130 -6.59 0.06 -12.49
N MET A 131 -6.25 1.30 -12.12
CA MET A 131 -7.21 2.42 -12.15
C MET A 131 -7.69 2.76 -13.57
N GLU A 132 -6.83 2.63 -14.58
CA GLU A 132 -7.18 2.89 -15.97
C GLU A 132 -8.08 1.80 -16.57
N CYS A 133 -7.90 0.54 -16.15
CA CYS A 133 -8.80 -0.57 -16.49
C CYS A 133 -10.18 -0.43 -15.82
N ASP A 134 -10.23 0.05 -14.57
CA ASP A 134 -11.48 0.31 -13.86
C ASP A 134 -12.26 1.50 -14.48
N SER A 135 -11.54 2.55 -14.88
CA SER A 135 -12.13 3.69 -15.59
C SER A 135 -12.67 3.31 -16.97
N LYS A 136 -11.98 2.46 -17.75
CA LYS A 136 -12.50 1.97 -19.03
C LYS A 136 -13.70 1.02 -18.87
N GLY A 137 -13.82 0.30 -17.76
CA GLY A 137 -15.00 -0.49 -17.40
C GLY A 137 -16.23 0.35 -17.06
N THR A 138 -16.04 1.62 -16.68
CA THR A 138 -17.14 2.58 -16.42
C THR A 138 -17.52 3.41 -17.66
N GLY A 139 -16.85 3.19 -18.79
CA GLY A 139 -17.19 3.76 -20.10
C GLY A 139 -18.24 2.93 -20.85
N TYR A 140 -19.41 2.71 -20.27
CA TYR A 140 -20.51 2.07 -21.01
C TYR A 140 -21.04 3.04 -22.05
N HIS A 141 -20.88 2.64 -23.32
CA HIS A 141 -21.39 3.26 -24.53
C HIS A 141 -22.87 3.64 -24.40
N ILE A 142 -23.16 4.92 -24.14
CA ILE A 142 -24.46 5.51 -24.47
C ILE A 142 -24.39 5.94 -25.95
N LYS A 143 -24.47 4.96 -26.86
CA LYS A 143 -24.84 5.23 -28.26
C LYS A 143 -26.37 5.26 -28.30
N LEU A 144 -26.94 6.41 -27.92
CA LEU A 144 -28.28 6.77 -28.34
C LEU A 144 -28.19 7.24 -29.79
N LYS A 145 -28.59 6.38 -30.73
CA LYS A 145 -29.30 6.80 -31.94
C LYS A 145 -30.06 5.63 -32.53
#